data_AF-A0A2U3GTM3-F1
#
_entry.id   AF-A0A2U3GTM3-F1
#
_cell.length_a   1.000
_cell.length_b   1.000
_cell.length_c   1.000
_cell.angle_alpha   90.00
_cell.angle_beta   90.00
_cell.angle_gamma   90.00
#
_symmetry.space_group_name_H-M   'P 1'
#
loop_
_entity.id
_entity.type
_entity.pdbx_description
1 polymer ?
#
loop_
_entity_poly.entity_id
_entity_poly.type
_entity_poly.pdbx_seq_one_letter_code
_entity_poly.pdbx_strand_id
1 'polypeptide(L)' 'MGARAQLDIRPTGHSPRRGLVTESSRAGNPDAAMEKQGGWAPGSTVMRRYREEDEAFKENALHGVL' A
#
# COMPACT_ATOMS: atom_id res chain seq x y z
N MET A 1 15.32 -10.80 3.29
CA MET A 1 14.14 -10.32 4.05
C MET A 1 13.02 -11.35 4.02
N GLY A 2 12.42 -11.70 2.87
CA GLY A 2 11.34 -12.70 2.78
C GLY A 2 11.64 -14.05 3.47
N ALA A 3 12.77 -14.69 3.14
CA ALA A 3 13.18 -15.95 3.76
C ALA A 3 13.39 -15.89 5.29
N ARG A 4 13.83 -14.74 5.83
CA ARG A 4 13.99 -14.56 7.29
C ARG A 4 12.64 -14.42 8.00
N ALA A 5 11.65 -13.88 7.30
CA ALA A 5 10.28 -13.71 7.77
C ALA A 5 9.37 -14.89 7.38
N GLN A 6 9.93 -15.98 6.82
CA GLN A 6 9.18 -17.16 6.34
C GLN A 6 8.06 -16.80 5.35
N LEU A 7 8.28 -15.76 4.53
CA LEU A 7 7.34 -15.36 3.48
C LEU A 7 7.71 -16.04 2.16
N ASP A 8 6.72 -16.64 1.50
CA ASP A 8 6.84 -17.22 0.15
C ASP A 8 6.76 -16.17 -0.97
N ILE A 9 7.08 -14.93 -0.62
CA ILE A 9 7.20 -13.82 -1.56
C ILE A 9 8.60 -13.24 -1.47
N ARG A 10 9.01 -12.50 -2.50
CA ARG A 10 10.21 -11.67 -2.48
C ARG A 10 9.84 -10.20 -2.24
N PRO A 11 9.87 -9.70 -0.99
CA PRO A 11 9.64 -8.29 -0.74
C PRO A 11 10.73 -7.45 -1.41
N THR A 12 10.31 -6.39 -2.09
CA THR A 12 11.21 -5.35 -2.60
C THR A 12 11.16 -4.13 -1.67
N GLY A 13 12.06 -3.16 -1.87
CA GLY A 13 12.03 -1.92 -1.06
C GLY A 13 10.70 -1.15 -1.14
N HIS A 14 9.92 -1.35 -2.21
CA HIS A 14 8.60 -0.74 -2.35
C HIS A 14 7.47 -1.53 -1.68
N SER A 15 7.65 -2.83 -1.39
CA SER A 15 6.60 -3.64 -0.77
C SER A 15 6.16 -3.10 0.61
N PRO A 16 7.06 -2.72 1.54
CA PRO A 16 6.66 -2.12 2.81
C PRO A 16 6.00 -0.74 2.65
N ARG A 17 6.45 0.06 1.67
CA ARG A 17 5.88 1.38 1.40
C ARG A 17 4.45 1.28 0.87
N ARG A 18 4.20 0.33 -0.04
CA ARG A 18 2.84 0.03 -0.53
C ARG A 18 1.96 -0.49 0.60
N GLY A 19 2.46 -1.44 1.40
CA GLY A 19 1.73 -1.97 2.56
C GLY A 19 1.35 -0.89 3.57
N LEU A 20 2.26 0.04 3.86
CA LEU A 20 1.98 1.19 4.73
C LEU A 20 0.79 2.01 4.22
N VAL A 21 0.82 2.40 2.94
CA VAL A 21 -0.25 3.23 2.35
C VAL A 21 -1.57 2.48 2.29
N THR A 22 -1.53 1.20 1.91
CA THR A 22 -2.71 0.34 1.79
C THR A 22 -3.41 0.19 3.14
N GLU A 23 -2.69 -0.26 4.16
CA GLU A 23 -3.28 -0.52 5.48
C GLU A 23 -3.68 0.78 6.19
N SER A 24 -2.90 1.85 6.02
CA SER A 24 -3.28 3.16 6.57
C SER A 24 -4.54 3.73 5.91
N SER A 25 -4.71 3.53 4.60
CA SER A 25 -5.92 3.91 3.87
C SER A 25 -7.13 3.10 4.34
N ARG A 26 -6.97 1.77 4.52
CA ARG A 26 -8.03 0.89 5.07
C ARG A 26 -8.43 1.29 6.49
N ALA A 27 -7.49 1.78 7.29
CA ALA A 27 -7.75 2.32 8.62
C ALA A 27 -8.37 3.74 8.62
N GLY A 28 -8.58 4.36 7.44
CA GLY A 28 -9.18 5.68 7.32
C GLY A 28 -8.24 6.85 7.66
N ASN A 29 -6.92 6.62 7.69
CA ASN A 29 -5.95 7.68 8.01
C ASN A 29 -5.84 8.71 6.87
N PRO A 30 -5.66 10.01 7.20
CA PRO A 30 -5.51 11.06 6.19
C PRO A 30 -4.16 10.98 5.48
N ASP A 31 -4.11 11.43 4.22
CA ASP A 31 -2.90 11.48 3.38
C ASP A 31 -1.72 12.13 4.11
N ALA A 32 -1.94 13.25 4.78
CA ALA A 32 -0.90 13.97 5.50
C ALA A 32 -0.20 13.12 6.58
N ALA A 33 -0.93 12.20 7.23
CA ALA A 33 -0.34 11.29 8.22
C ALA A 33 0.56 10.24 7.55
N MET A 34 0.10 9.65 6.44
CA MET A 34 0.88 8.68 5.66
C MET A 34 2.12 9.32 5.04
N GLU A 35 1.97 10.53 4.47
CA GLU A 35 3.05 11.30 3.88
C GLU A 35 4.16 11.54 4.91
N LYS A 36 3.78 12.01 6.09
CA LYS A 36 4.71 12.22 7.21
C LYS A 36 5.38 10.91 7.64
N GLN A 37 4.63 9.83 7.77
CA GLN A 37 5.14 8.56 8.30
C GLN A 37 6.12 7.87 7.33
N GLY A 38 5.82 7.82 6.03
CA GLY A 38 6.72 7.21 5.06
C GLY A 38 7.71 8.17 4.40
N GLY A 39 7.73 9.44 4.82
CA GLY A 39 8.70 10.43 4.36
C GLY A 39 8.46 10.86 2.91
N TRP A 40 7.20 11.06 2.53
CA TRP A 40 6.84 11.65 1.25
C TRP A 40 6.62 13.16 1.39
N ALA A 41 6.82 13.89 0.29
CA ALA A 41 6.43 15.28 0.21
C ALA A 41 4.90 15.44 0.33
N PRO A 42 4.42 16.58 0.85
CA PRO A 42 2.99 16.89 0.85
C PRO A 42 2.37 16.80 -0.56
N GLY A 43 1.26 16.09 -0.70
CA GLY A 43 0.59 15.87 -1.99
C GLY A 43 1.29 14.86 -2.91
N SER A 44 2.03 13.89 -2.36
CA SER A 44 2.86 12.99 -3.17
C SER A 44 2.02 12.08 -4.09
N THR A 45 2.17 12.26 -5.39
CA THR A 45 1.56 11.42 -6.42
C THR A 45 2.05 9.97 -6.36
N VAL A 46 3.32 9.77 -6.01
CA VAL A 46 3.92 8.42 -5.83
C VAL A 46 3.25 7.67 -4.68
N MET A 47 2.97 8.36 -3.57
CA MET A 47 2.24 7.76 -2.46
C MET A 47 0.81 7.40 -2.89
N ARG A 48 0.10 8.32 -3.54
CA ARG A 48 -1.30 8.13 -3.97
C ARG A 48 -1.49 6.96 -4.92
N ARG A 49 -0.52 6.72 -5.83
CA ARG A 49 -0.54 5.56 -6.72
C ARG A 49 -0.64 4.22 -5.97
N TYR A 50 -0.03 4.10 -4.79
CA TYR A 50 -0.15 2.88 -3.99
C TYR A 50 -1.57 2.65 -3.46
N ARG A 51 -2.37 3.70 -3.27
CA ARG A 51 -3.78 3.59 -2.90
C ARG A 51 -4.63 3.19 -4.10
N GLU A 52 -4.44 3.85 -5.23
CA GLU A 52 -5.18 3.56 -6.47
C GLU A 52 -5.03 2.10 -6.89
N GLU A 53 -3.83 1.53 -6.73
CA GLU A 53 -3.57 0.11 -6.97
C GLU A 53 -4.32 -0.84 -6.02
N ASP A 54 -4.58 -0.45 -4.76
CA ASP A 54 -5.39 -1.24 -3.80
C ASP A 54 -6.88 -1.13 -4.13
N GLU A 55 -7.38 0.08 -4.39
CA GLU A 55 -8.79 0.29 -4.75
C GLU A 55 -9.17 -0.43 -6.05
N ALA A 56 -8.28 -0.41 -7.05
CA ALA A 56 -8.47 -1.16 -8.30
C ALA A 56 -8.63 -2.68 -8.06
N PHE A 57 -8.07 -3.22 -6.97
CA PHE A 57 -8.26 -4.62 -6.62
C PHE A 57 -9.64 -4.87 -5.98
N LYS A 58 -10.18 -3.91 -5.21
CA LYS A 58 -11.52 -4.01 -4.61
C LYS A 58 -12.63 -3.91 -5.66
N GLU A 59 -12.43 -3.10 -6.70
CA GLU A 59 -13.38 -2.93 -7.82
C GLU A 59 -13.21 -4.00 -8.91
N ASN A 60 -12.36 -5.01 -8.70
CA ASN A 60 -12.14 -6.06 -9.68
C ASN A 60 -13.44 -6.87 -9.88
N ALA A 61 -13.88 -7.03 -11.13
CA ALA A 61 -15.09 -7.77 -11.48
C ALA A 61 -15.08 -9.26 -11.05
N LEU A 62 -13.91 -9.81 -10.72
CA LEU A 62 -13.75 -11.16 -10.18
C LEU A 62 -13.78 -11.21 -8.64
N HIS A 63 -13.85 -10.06 -7.97
CA HIS A 63 -13.87 -9.97 -6.51
C HIS A 63 -15.20 -10.53 -5.98
N GLY A 64 -15.16 -11.73 -5.39
CA GLY A 64 -16.33 -12.48 -4.91
C GLY A 64 -16.84 -13.59 -5.83
N VAL A 65 -16.15 -13.85 -6.95
CA VAL A 65 -16.50 -14.92 -7.91
C VAL A 65 -15.55 -16.13 -7.82
N LEU A 66 -14.46 -16.01 -7.05
CA LEU A 66 -13.50 -17.08 -6.76
C LEU A 66 -13.64 -17.60 -5.33
#